data_AF-A0A238WQZ4-F1
#
_entry.id   AF-A0A238WQZ4-F1
#
_cell.length_a   1.000
_cell.length_b   1.000
_cell.length_c   1.000
_cell.angle_alpha   90.00
_cell.angle_beta   90.00
_cell.angle_gamma   90.00
#
_symmetry.space_group_name_H-M   'P 1'
#
loop_
_entity.id
_entity.type
_entity.pdbx_description
1 polymer ?
#
loop_
_entity_poly.entity_id
_entity_poly.type
_entity_poly.pdbx_seq_one_letter_code
_entity_poly.pdbx_strand_id
1 'polypeptide(L)'
;MSELPPISLVAYQAFCPRCAWAEAMGETTDTHQVAAGIPAHTPAVNPTGSRSRRHQAVDVVSHDLGVIGRCDTVELDDEAMTVVEHKATPIRRRPEVTQPIRVQVALPDGTLAT
;
A
#
# COMPACT_ATOMS: atom_id res chain seq x y z
N MET A 1 1.39 15.95 -12.03
CA MET A 1 1.21 14.49 -11.94
C MET A 1 2.58 13.89 -11.79
N SER A 2 2.77 12.98 -10.83
CA SER A 2 3.94 12.09 -10.85
C SER A 2 3.99 11.40 -12.23
N GLU A 3 5.18 11.28 -12.81
CA GLU A 3 5.38 10.59 -14.10
C GLU A 3 5.08 9.08 -13.99
N LEU A 4 5.15 8.52 -12.78
CA LEU A 4 4.90 7.11 -12.49
C LEU A 4 3.54 6.91 -11.78
N PRO A 5 2.77 5.87 -12.15
CA PRO A 5 1.53 5.50 -11.46
C PRO A 5 1.78 5.05 -10.00
N PRO A 6 0.84 5.34 -9.09
CA PRO A 6 0.95 4.88 -7.72
C PRO A 6 0.63 3.37 -7.60
N ILE A 7 1.28 2.68 -6.67
CA ILE A 7 1.04 1.26 -6.35
C ILE A 7 -0.44 1.01 -6.01
N SER A 8 -1.11 1.96 -5.36
CA SER A 8 -2.55 1.89 -5.06
C SER A 8 -3.41 1.76 -6.32
N LEU A 9 -3.05 2.47 -7.41
CA LEU A 9 -3.78 2.41 -8.67
C LEU A 9 -3.64 1.03 -9.34
N VAL A 10 -2.45 0.43 -9.26
CA VAL A 10 -2.21 -0.94 -9.77
C VAL A 10 -2.98 -1.97 -8.94
N ALA A 11 -2.99 -1.83 -7.61
CA ALA A 11 -3.79 -2.67 -6.73
C ALA A 11 -5.29 -2.50 -6.98
N TYR A 12 -5.76 -1.29 -7.29
CA TYR A 12 -7.14 -1.04 -7.68
C TYR A 12 -7.49 -1.67 -9.02
N GLN A 13 -6.58 -1.67 -9.99
CA GLN A 13 -6.81 -2.33 -11.28
C GLN A 13 -7.06 -3.83 -11.09
N ALA A 14 -6.34 -4.46 -10.17
CA ALA A 14 -6.55 -5.85 -9.75
C ALA A 14 -7.88 -6.09 -9.02
N PHE A 15 -8.37 -5.10 -8.26
CA PHE A 15 -9.63 -5.20 -7.52
C PHE A 15 -10.86 -4.95 -8.39
N CYS A 16 -10.87 -3.80 -9.08
CA CYS A 16 -11.97 -3.31 -9.89
C CYS A 16 -11.41 -2.33 -10.94
N PRO A 17 -11.21 -2.76 -12.19
CA PRO A 17 -10.68 -1.91 -13.26
C PRO A 17 -11.46 -0.60 -13.46
N ARG A 18 -12.78 -0.63 -13.23
CA ARG A 18 -13.62 0.57 -13.30
C ARG A 18 -13.25 1.59 -12.22
N CYS A 19 -13.00 1.15 -10.97
CA CYS A 19 -12.60 2.05 -9.89
C CYS A 19 -11.20 2.62 -10.14
N ALA A 20 -10.28 1.81 -10.67
CA ALA A 20 -8.95 2.28 -11.06
C ALA A 20 -9.04 3.37 -12.14
N TRP A 21 -9.88 3.17 -13.17
CA TRP A 21 -10.12 4.19 -14.18
C TRP A 21 -10.67 5.49 -13.58
N ALA A 22 -11.67 5.40 -12.70
CA ALA A 22 -12.25 6.56 -12.04
C ALA A 22 -11.19 7.35 -11.24
N GLU A 23 -10.36 6.66 -10.44
CA GLU A 23 -9.26 7.29 -9.70
C GLU A 23 -8.22 7.94 -10.62
N ALA A 24 -7.84 7.26 -11.70
CA ALA A 24 -6.92 7.81 -12.70
C ALA A 24 -7.46 9.10 -13.35
N MET A 25 -8.79 9.22 -13.47
CA MET A 25 -9.47 10.42 -13.96
C MET A 25 -9.72 11.47 -12.88
N GLY A 26 -9.28 11.24 -11.64
CA GLY A 26 -9.41 12.16 -10.52
C GLY A 26 -10.72 12.05 -9.75
N GLU A 27 -11.51 10.99 -9.96
CA GLU A 27 -12.70 10.70 -9.17
C GLU A 27 -12.33 9.97 -7.87
N THR A 28 -13.05 10.29 -6.79
CA THR A 28 -12.83 9.67 -5.48
C THR A 28 -14.01 8.78 -5.10
N THR A 29 -13.74 7.59 -4.58
CA THR A 29 -14.78 6.70 -4.06
C THR A 29 -14.87 6.82 -2.54
N ASP A 30 -15.97 7.40 -2.03
CA ASP A 30 -16.23 7.49 -0.59
C ASP A 30 -17.08 6.31 -0.13
N THR A 31 -16.41 5.25 0.37
CA THR A 31 -17.09 4.08 0.93
C THR A 31 -16.90 4.02 2.43
N HIS A 32 -17.89 3.47 3.13
CA HIS A 32 -17.78 3.18 4.57
C HIS A 32 -16.52 2.36 4.91
N GLN A 33 -16.08 1.47 4.01
CA GLN A 33 -14.86 0.67 4.19
C GLN A 33 -13.60 1.53 4.21
N VAL A 34 -13.49 2.49 3.29
CA VAL A 34 -12.37 3.44 3.23
C VAL A 34 -12.41 4.36 4.46
N ALA A 35 -13.58 4.91 4.79
CA ALA A 35 -13.76 5.78 5.95
C ALA A 35 -13.37 5.10 7.28
N ALA A 36 -13.72 3.82 7.46
CA ALA A 36 -13.32 3.04 8.63
C ALA A 36 -11.84 2.60 8.59
N GLY A 37 -11.27 2.43 7.39
CA GLY A 37 -9.88 2.04 7.19
C GLY A 37 -8.88 3.14 7.52
N ILE A 38 -9.17 4.39 7.17
CA ILE A 38 -8.29 5.55 7.42
C ILE A 38 -7.85 5.68 8.89
N PRO A 39 -8.74 5.76 9.89
CA PRO A 39 -8.33 5.92 11.28
C PRO A 39 -7.61 4.68 11.82
N ALA A 40 -7.93 3.48 11.31
CA ALA A 40 -7.23 2.25 11.66
C ALA A 40 -5.80 2.19 11.10
N HIS A 41 -5.54 2.89 9.99
CA HIS A 41 -4.23 2.97 9.34
C HIS A 41 -3.28 3.98 9.97
N THR A 42 -3.81 5.01 10.66
CA THR A 42 -3.03 6.13 11.20
C THR A 42 -1.72 5.74 11.90
N PRO A 43 -1.67 4.68 12.75
CA PRO A 43 -0.42 4.30 13.41
C PRO A 43 0.65 3.76 12.45
N ALA A 44 0.25 3.14 11.35
CA ALA A 44 1.16 2.57 10.35
C ALA A 44 1.70 3.63 9.39
N VAL A 45 0.97 4.73 9.19
CA VAL A 45 1.35 5.81 8.26
C VAL A 45 2.02 7.01 8.94
N ASN A 46 2.55 6.84 10.15
CA ASN A 46 3.23 7.90 10.90
C ASN A 46 4.77 7.70 10.90
N PRO A 47 5.54 8.45 10.09
CA PRO A 47 7.00 8.30 10.03
C PRO A 47 7.70 8.47 11.38
N THR A 48 7.15 9.29 12.29
CA THR A 48 7.72 9.56 13.63
C THR A 48 7.65 8.35 14.57
N GLY A 49 6.82 7.34 14.24
CA GLY A 49 6.76 6.08 14.96
C GLY A 49 7.88 5.09 14.62
N SER A 50 8.74 5.42 13.63
CA SER A 50 9.87 4.57 13.24
C SER A 50 10.87 4.31 14.38
N ARG A 51 11.47 3.13 14.38
CA ARG A 51 12.47 2.64 15.33
C ARG A 51 13.62 1.97 14.59
N SER A 52 14.68 1.58 15.30
CA SER A 52 15.95 1.09 14.72
C SER A 52 15.82 -0.04 13.70
N ARG A 53 14.81 -0.92 13.84
CA ARG A 53 14.55 -2.06 12.95
C ARG A 53 13.16 -2.03 12.31
N ARG A 54 12.47 -0.90 12.38
CA ARG A 54 11.08 -0.77 11.94
C ARG A 54 10.83 0.63 11.41
N HIS A 55 10.70 0.77 10.11
CA HIS A 55 10.43 2.04 9.45
C HIS A 55 8.97 2.10 9.04
N GLN A 56 8.30 3.21 9.32
CA GLN A 56 6.89 3.41 9.00
C GLN A 56 6.74 4.46 7.91
N ALA A 57 5.69 4.35 7.09
CA ALA A 57 5.41 5.28 6.00
C ALA A 57 6.61 5.50 5.05
N VAL A 58 7.16 4.40 4.54
CA VAL A 58 8.36 4.42 3.68
C VAL A 58 7.97 4.70 2.23
N ASP A 59 8.43 5.81 1.68
CA ASP A 59 8.25 6.12 0.26
C ASP A 59 9.13 5.21 -0.61
N VAL A 60 8.56 4.69 -1.70
CA VAL A 60 9.21 3.74 -2.60
C VAL A 60 9.04 4.16 -4.06
N VAL A 61 10.07 3.92 -4.87
CA VAL A 61 10.09 4.18 -6.31
C VAL A 61 10.82 3.07 -7.04
N SER A 62 10.16 2.44 -8.02
CA SER A 62 10.77 1.47 -8.92
C SER A 62 10.68 2.00 -10.34
N HIS A 63 11.82 2.33 -10.93
CA HIS A 63 11.89 2.73 -12.33
C HIS A 63 11.68 1.54 -13.28
N ASP A 64 12.17 0.36 -12.89
CA ASP A 64 12.04 -0.87 -13.70
C ASP A 64 10.58 -1.32 -13.81
N LEU A 65 9.83 -1.24 -12.72
CA LEU A 65 8.39 -1.53 -12.72
C LEU A 65 7.54 -0.32 -13.12
N GLY A 66 8.14 0.87 -13.16
CA GLY A 66 7.46 2.13 -13.47
C GLY A 66 6.39 2.49 -12.45
N VAL A 67 6.64 2.31 -11.15
CA VAL A 67 5.66 2.60 -10.08
C VAL A 67 6.28 3.41 -8.94
N ILE A 68 5.45 4.19 -8.27
CA ILE A 68 5.79 4.86 -7.00
C ILE A 68 4.77 4.51 -5.92
N GLY A 69 5.11 4.71 -4.66
CA GLY A 69 4.13 4.58 -3.60
C GLY A 69 4.72 4.75 -2.22
N ARG A 70 3.99 4.23 -1.25
CA ARG A 70 4.39 4.21 0.15
C ARG A 70 3.99 2.87 0.76
N CYS A 71 4.95 2.26 1.45
CA CYS A 71 4.71 1.11 2.30
C CYS A 71 4.26 1.58 3.68
N ASP A 72 3.40 0.79 4.30
CA ASP A 72 3.03 1.03 5.68
C ASP A 72 4.20 0.83 6.63
N THR A 73 4.84 -0.33 6.58
CA THR A 73 5.95 -0.64 7.46
C THR A 73 6.98 -1.51 6.73
N VAL A 74 8.25 -1.21 6.96
CA VAL A 74 9.39 -2.02 6.57
C VAL A 74 10.10 -2.46 7.84
N GLU A 75 10.12 -3.78 8.07
CA GLU A 75 10.81 -4.39 9.21
C GLU A 75 12.15 -4.96 8.74
N LEU A 76 13.22 -4.68 9.49
CA LEU A 76 14.57 -5.11 9.19
C LEU A 76 14.97 -6.20 10.19
N ASP A 77 15.23 -7.41 9.73
CA ASP A 77 15.91 -8.43 10.52
C ASP A 77 17.38 -8.58 10.05
N ASP A 78 18.14 -9.54 10.60
CA ASP A 78 19.58 -9.65 10.32
C ASP A 78 19.85 -10.22 8.92
N GLU A 79 18.85 -10.85 8.30
CA GLU A 79 18.95 -11.61 7.06
C GLU A 79 18.11 -11.01 5.92
N ALA A 80 17.05 -10.29 6.27
CA ALA A 80 16.01 -9.87 5.37
C ALA A 80 15.36 -8.55 5.79
N MET A 81 14.67 -7.98 4.81
CA MET A 81 13.78 -6.85 4.98
C MET A 81 12.39 -7.29 4.56
N THR A 82 11.39 -7.00 5.40
CA THR A 82 10.01 -7.44 5.21
C THR A 82 9.10 -6.24 5.09
N VAL A 83 8.32 -6.18 4.00
CA VAL A 83 7.23 -5.21 3.86
C VAL A 83 5.98 -5.73 4.58
N VAL A 84 5.41 -4.90 5.43
CA VAL A 84 4.19 -5.18 6.20
C VAL A 84 3.13 -4.16 5.87
N GLU A 85 2.06 -4.62 5.20
CA GLU A 85 0.87 -3.82 4.88
C GLU A 85 -0.27 -4.13 5.85
N HIS A 86 -0.82 -3.11 6.50
CA HIS A 86 -1.91 -3.27 7.46
C HIS A 86 -3.26 -3.10 6.76
N LYS A 87 -4.21 -4.01 6.98
CA LYS A 87 -5.56 -3.90 6.42
C LYS A 87 -6.64 -4.01 7.49
N ALA A 88 -7.52 -3.02 7.53
CA ALA A 88 -8.74 -3.10 8.29
C ALA A 88 -9.80 -3.91 7.53
N THR A 89 -10.55 -4.77 8.23
CA THR A 89 -11.63 -5.56 7.64
C THR A 89 -12.99 -5.26 8.28
N PRO A 90 -13.49 -4.01 8.23
CA PRO A 90 -14.68 -3.59 8.99
C PRO A 90 -15.97 -4.30 8.55
N ILE A 91 -16.02 -4.73 7.29
CA ILE A 91 -17.19 -5.42 6.70
C ILE A 91 -17.05 -6.94 6.82
N ARG A 92 -15.98 -7.51 6.26
CA ARG A 92 -15.79 -8.97 6.24
C ARG A 92 -15.47 -9.56 7.61
N ARG A 93 -14.94 -8.76 8.55
CA ARG A 93 -14.52 -9.16 9.90
C ARG A 93 -13.62 -10.40 9.95
N ARG A 94 -12.94 -10.68 8.85
CA ARG A 94 -12.02 -11.80 8.68
C ARG A 94 -10.80 -11.33 7.88
N PRO A 95 -9.58 -11.59 8.36
CA PRO A 95 -8.38 -11.30 7.59
C PRO A 95 -8.22 -12.34 6.48
N GLU A 96 -8.44 -11.91 5.24
CA GLU A 96 -8.26 -12.73 4.05
C GLU A 96 -7.36 -11.97 3.07
N VAL A 97 -6.28 -12.61 2.63
CA VAL A 97 -5.33 -12.02 1.69
C VAL A 97 -5.87 -12.16 0.27
N THR A 98 -6.43 -11.08 -0.25
CA THR A 98 -6.97 -11.00 -1.62
C THR A 98 -5.86 -10.71 -2.64
N GLN A 99 -6.15 -10.91 -3.93
CA GLN A 99 -5.19 -10.63 -5.00
C GLN A 99 -4.72 -9.15 -5.05
N PRO A 100 -5.58 -8.14 -4.83
CA PRO A 100 -5.14 -6.75 -4.68
C PRO A 100 -4.14 -6.53 -3.53
N ILE A 101 -4.32 -7.22 -2.40
CA ILE A 101 -3.39 -7.13 -1.27
C ILE A 101 -2.03 -7.74 -1.65
N ARG A 102 -2.02 -8.87 -2.37
CA ARG A 102 -0.78 -9.48 -2.86
C ARG A 102 -0.01 -8.55 -3.80
N VAL A 103 -0.71 -7.86 -4.70
CA VAL A 103 -0.10 -6.86 -5.59
C VAL A 103 0.46 -5.69 -4.81
N GLN A 104 -0.29 -5.19 -3.82
CA GLN A 104 0.14 -4.08 -2.98
C GLN A 104 1.41 -4.40 -2.16
N VAL A 105 1.63 -5.65 -1.78
CA VAL A 105 2.85 -6.08 -1.06
C VAL A 105 4.01 -6.38 -2.04
N ALA A 106 3.74 -7.10 -3.13
CA ALA A 106 4.78 -7.56 -4.04
C ALA A 106 5.46 -6.43 -4.84
N LEU A 107 4.73 -5.36 -5.17
CA LEU A 107 5.30 -4.22 -5.90
C LEU A 107 6.36 -3.48 -5.06
N PRO A 108 6.10 -3.11 -3.79
CA PRO A 108 7.12 -2.68 -2.87
C PRO A 108 8.31 -3.62 -2.70
N ASP A 109 8.08 -4.93 -2.52
CA ASP A 109 9.17 -5.90 -2.33
C ASP A 109 10.15 -5.86 -3.51
N GLY A 110 9.62 -5.84 -4.75
CA GLY A 110 10.43 -5.69 -5.96
C GLY A 110 11.07 -4.31 -6.13
N THR A 111 10.51 -3.28 -5.47
CA THR A 111 11.04 -1.90 -5.49
C THR A 111 12.19 -1.70 -4.53
N LEU A 112 12.17 -2.39 -3.39
CA LEU A 112 13.21 -2.28 -2.37
C LEU A 112 14.36 -3.28 -2.58
N ALA A 113 14.21 -4.24 -3.51
CA ALA A 113 15.23 -5.22 -3.86
C ALA A 113 16.25 -4.73 -4.91
N THR A 114 16.04 -3.54 -5.48
CA THR A 114 16.88 -2.87 -6.50
C THR A 114 17.63 -1.68 -5.91
#